data_AF-A0A2W6ZNQ3-F1
#
_entry.id   AF-A0A2W6ZNQ3-F1
#
_cell.length_a   1.000
_cell.length_b   1.000
_cell.length_c   1.000
_cell.angle_alpha   90.00
_cell.angle_beta   90.00
_cell.angle_gamma   90.00
#
_symmetry.space_group_name_H-M   'P 1'
#
loop_
_entity.id
_entity.type
_entity.pdbx_description
1 polymer ?
#
loop_
_entity_poly.entity_id
_entity_poly.type
_entity_poly.pdbx_seq_one_letter_code
_entity_poly.pdbx_strand_id
1 'polypeptide(L)'
;YNPRSTSAGSIMPRYPWLIENTLDRSKSKAKLELMKNTFDVPYTKAQIDSMDTWMNNQASAIVKNVFSEADDVKKSFAESKANKEKAGEKFVPLEKREIVALISYLQRLGTDIKTTEVKTASN
;
A
#
# COMPACT_ATOMS: atom_id res chain seq x y z
N TYR A 1 -1.90 13.75 -7.02
CA TYR A 1 -2.37 14.29 -5.71
C TYR A 1 -3.73 15.02 -5.79
N ASN A 2 -4.12 15.57 -6.95
CA ASN A 2 -5.39 16.29 -7.12
C ASN A 2 -6.32 15.49 -8.04
N PRO A 3 -7.43 14.89 -7.55
CA PRO A 3 -8.34 14.13 -8.40
C PRO A 3 -8.89 14.93 -9.59
N ARG A 4 -8.98 16.25 -9.42
CA ARG A 4 -9.43 17.19 -10.46
C ARG A 4 -8.46 17.36 -11.63
N SER A 5 -7.19 16.95 -11.50
CA SER A 5 -6.26 16.94 -12.64
C SER A 5 -6.47 15.75 -13.57
N THR A 6 -7.04 14.65 -13.05
CA THR A 6 -7.37 13.47 -13.85
C THR A 6 -8.81 13.55 -14.37
N SER A 7 -9.73 14.09 -13.57
CA SER A 7 -11.12 14.31 -13.98
C SER A 7 -11.61 15.67 -13.50
N ALA A 8 -11.79 16.62 -14.42
CA ALA A 8 -12.09 18.02 -14.11
C ALA A 8 -13.35 18.21 -13.24
N GLY A 9 -14.34 17.32 -13.34
CA GLY A 9 -15.59 17.34 -12.57
C GLY A 9 -15.55 16.52 -11.27
N SER A 10 -14.40 16.00 -10.86
CA SER A 10 -14.31 15.14 -9.67
C SER A 10 -14.64 15.90 -8.38
N ILE A 11 -15.62 15.36 -7.62
CA ILE A 11 -15.94 15.79 -6.26
C ILE A 11 -15.06 15.10 -5.20
N MET A 12 -14.15 14.21 -5.61
CA MET A 12 -13.27 13.49 -4.69
C MET A 12 -12.37 14.51 -3.96
N PRO A 13 -12.34 14.48 -2.61
CA PRO A 13 -11.42 15.32 -1.85
C PRO A 13 -9.96 15.03 -2.20
N ARG A 14 -9.09 16.01 -1.93
CA ARG A 14 -7.64 15.82 -2.06
C ARG A 14 -7.11 15.14 -0.80
N TYR A 15 -6.25 14.14 -0.97
CA TYR A 15 -5.61 13.40 0.13
C TYR A 15 -4.07 13.53 0.10
N PRO A 16 -3.49 14.74 0.16
CA PRO A 16 -2.04 14.93 0.07
C PRO A 16 -1.26 14.25 1.20
N TRP A 17 -1.85 14.17 2.40
CA TRP A 17 -1.24 13.57 3.58
C TRP A 17 -0.84 12.10 3.39
N LEU A 18 -1.50 11.36 2.50
CA LEU A 18 -1.15 9.96 2.22
C LEU A 18 0.26 9.80 1.64
N ILE A 19 0.73 10.82 0.92
CA ILE A 19 2.08 10.86 0.35
C ILE A 19 3.06 11.39 1.39
N GLU A 20 2.63 12.05 2.47
CA GLU A 20 3.50 12.66 3.48
C GLU A 20 3.69 11.76 4.70
N ASN A 21 2.60 11.13 5.16
CA ASN A 21 2.55 10.32 6.36
C ASN A 21 3.30 9.00 6.21
N THR A 22 3.94 8.59 7.31
CA THR A 22 4.52 7.26 7.46
C THR A 22 3.45 6.28 7.90
N LEU A 23 3.43 5.09 7.31
CA LEU A 23 2.50 4.03 7.68
C LEU A 23 2.80 3.51 9.09
N ASP A 24 1.86 3.71 10.02
CA ASP A 24 1.91 3.07 11.34
C ASP A 24 1.38 1.62 11.26
N ARG A 25 2.19 0.67 11.74
CA ARG A 25 1.92 -0.77 11.73
C ARG A 25 1.78 -1.35 13.13
N SER A 26 1.81 -0.51 14.16
CA SER A 26 1.75 -0.90 15.57
C SER A 26 0.59 -1.84 15.90
N LYS A 27 -0.57 -1.64 15.25
CA LYS A 27 -1.78 -2.44 15.46
C LYS A 27 -2.02 -3.50 14.39
N SER A 28 -1.15 -3.66 13.40
CA SER A 28 -1.41 -4.55 12.26
C SER A 28 -1.53 -6.02 12.69
N LYS A 29 -0.61 -6.50 13.55
CA LYS A 29 -0.66 -7.87 14.08
C LYS A 29 -1.94 -8.12 14.87
N ALA A 30 -2.28 -7.23 15.80
CA ALA A 30 -3.48 -7.33 16.62
C ALA A 30 -4.77 -7.32 15.77
N LYS A 31 -4.80 -6.53 14.69
CA LYS A 31 -5.93 -6.53 13.73
C LYS A 31 -6.04 -7.86 12.99
N LEU A 32 -4.93 -8.46 12.54
CA LEU A 32 -4.95 -9.78 11.89
C LEU A 32 -5.43 -10.88 12.84
N GLU A 33 -4.96 -10.86 14.09
CA GLU A 33 -5.39 -11.79 15.13
C GLU A 33 -6.87 -11.63 15.45
N LEU A 34 -7.39 -10.40 15.55
CA LEU A 34 -8.82 -10.13 15.70
C LEU A 34 -9.63 -10.66 14.52
N MET A 35 -9.20 -10.38 13.28
CA MET A 35 -9.85 -10.89 12.06
C MET A 35 -9.91 -12.41 12.05
N LYS A 36 -8.82 -13.06 12.44
CA LYS A 36 -8.76 -14.52 12.54
C LYS A 36 -9.66 -15.08 13.63
N ASN A 37 -9.58 -14.54 14.85
CA ASN A 37 -10.16 -15.17 16.03
C ASN A 37 -11.63 -14.80 16.25
N THR A 38 -12.08 -13.65 15.73
CA THR A 38 -13.45 -13.14 15.95
C THR A 38 -14.30 -13.22 14.70
N PHE A 39 -13.70 -13.08 13.52
CA PHE A 39 -14.42 -13.04 12.24
C PHE A 39 -14.09 -14.24 11.34
N ASP A 40 -13.40 -15.25 11.88
CA ASP A 40 -13.03 -16.50 11.20
C ASP A 40 -12.33 -16.30 9.85
N VAL A 41 -11.63 -15.18 9.67
CA VAL A 41 -10.84 -14.93 8.47
C VAL A 41 -9.69 -15.93 8.44
N PRO A 42 -9.46 -16.68 7.34
CA PRO A 42 -8.60 -17.87 7.32
C PRO A 42 -7.09 -17.54 7.28
N TYR A 43 -6.61 -16.68 8.18
CA TYR A 43 -5.19 -16.40 8.34
C TYR A 43 -4.48 -17.53 9.09
N THR A 44 -3.37 -18.00 8.53
CA THR A 44 -2.49 -18.95 9.23
C THR A 44 -1.64 -18.22 10.27
N LYS A 45 -1.20 -18.94 11.32
CA LYS A 45 -0.28 -18.36 12.32
C LYS A 45 1.03 -17.89 11.65
N ALA A 46 1.53 -18.68 10.70
CA ALA A 46 2.71 -18.33 9.91
C ALA A 46 2.53 -17.03 9.11
N GLN A 47 1.34 -16.78 8.54
CA GLN A 47 1.05 -15.52 7.84
C GLN A 47 1.05 -14.32 8.79
N ILE A 48 0.50 -14.46 10.00
CA ILE A 48 0.49 -13.40 11.01
C ILE A 48 1.91 -13.12 11.51
N ASP A 49 2.70 -14.16 11.78
CA ASP A 49 4.07 -14.00 12.29
C ASP A 49 5.05 -13.49 11.22
N SER A 50 4.81 -13.82 9.94
CA SER A 50 5.60 -13.30 8.80
C SER A 50 4.99 -12.05 8.13
N MET A 51 3.96 -11.45 8.75
CA MET A 51 3.24 -10.28 8.21
C MET A 51 4.20 -9.19 7.73
N ASP A 52 5.27 -8.94 8.49
CA ASP A 52 6.15 -7.83 8.16
C ASP A 52 6.88 -8.02 6.84
N THR A 53 7.34 -9.24 6.59
CA THR A 53 7.96 -9.65 5.33
C THR A 53 6.99 -9.52 4.17
N TRP A 54 5.75 -10.00 4.33
CA TRP A 54 4.72 -9.90 3.30
C TRP A 54 4.43 -8.45 2.91
N MET A 55 4.22 -7.58 3.90
CA MET A 55 3.96 -6.16 3.67
C MET A 55 5.15 -5.47 2.99
N ASN A 56 6.38 -5.77 3.40
CA ASN A 56 7.58 -5.17 2.82
C ASN A 56 7.80 -5.60 1.36
N ASN A 57 7.58 -6.88 1.06
CA ASN A 57 7.70 -7.42 -0.29
C ASN A 57 6.65 -6.79 -1.21
N GLN A 58 5.40 -6.68 -0.76
CA GLN A 58 4.32 -6.05 -1.51
C GLN A 58 4.61 -4.57 -1.75
N ALA A 59 5.03 -3.83 -0.71
CA ALA A 59 5.37 -2.41 -0.84
C ALA A 59 6.51 -2.19 -1.83
N SER A 60 7.57 -3.00 -1.75
CA SER A 60 8.71 -2.91 -2.68
C SER A 60 8.29 -3.17 -4.13
N ALA A 61 7.44 -4.17 -4.37
CA ALA A 61 6.93 -4.48 -5.70
C ALA A 61 6.08 -3.33 -6.28
N ILE A 62 5.20 -2.76 -5.46
CA ILE A 62 4.36 -1.63 -5.86
C ILE A 62 5.21 -0.41 -6.18
N VAL A 63 6.17 -0.07 -5.33
CA VAL A 63 7.03 1.10 -5.56
C VAL A 63 7.89 0.93 -6.81
N LYS A 64 8.39 -0.29 -7.07
CA LYS A 64 9.08 -0.59 -8.33
C LYS A 64 8.20 -0.29 -9.54
N ASN A 65 6.94 -0.72 -9.52
CA ASN A 65 5.99 -0.48 -10.61
C ASN A 65 5.65 1.01 -10.76
N VAL A 66 5.39 1.69 -9.65
CA VAL A 66 5.12 3.14 -9.64
C VAL A 66 6.30 3.91 -10.25
N PHE A 67 7.54 3.58 -9.87
CA PHE A 67 8.72 4.23 -10.42
C PHE A 67 9.04 3.85 -11.87
N SER A 68 8.49 2.75 -12.40
CA SER A 68 8.60 2.42 -13.83
C SER A 68 7.54 3.12 -14.69
N GLU A 69 6.37 3.42 -14.11
CA GLU A 69 5.25 4.04 -14.82
C GLU A 69 5.24 5.57 -14.69
N ALA A 70 5.87 6.12 -13.65
CA ALA A 70 5.87 7.54 -13.31
C ALA A 70 7.28 8.05 -13.00
N ASP A 71 8.02 8.42 -14.05
CA ASP A 71 9.38 8.98 -13.95
C ASP A 71 9.44 10.30 -13.15
N ASP A 72 8.37 11.11 -13.22
CA ASP A 72 8.22 12.35 -12.47
C ASP A 72 8.19 12.10 -10.95
N VAL A 73 7.45 11.07 -10.53
CA VAL A 73 7.38 10.65 -9.12
C VAL A 73 8.75 10.19 -8.64
N LYS A 74 9.46 9.38 -9.44
CA LYS A 74 10.82 8.91 -9.12
C LYS A 74 11.79 10.07 -8.92
N LYS A 75 11.77 11.07 -9.82
CA LYS A 75 12.62 12.28 -9.73
C LYS A 75 12.28 13.10 -8.49
N SER A 76 11.00 13.38 -8.25
CA SER A 76 10.54 14.16 -7.10
C SER A 76 10.98 13.55 -5.76
N PHE A 77 10.90 12.22 -5.63
CA PHE A 77 11.37 11.53 -4.42
C PHE A 77 12.90 11.52 -4.28
N ALA A 78 13.65 11.43 -5.37
CA ALA A 78 15.11 11.53 -5.35
C ALA A 78 15.58 12.93 -4.91
N GLU A 79 14.93 13.99 -5.41
CA GLU A 79 15.18 15.37 -5.01
C GLU A 79 14.81 15.60 -3.54
N SER A 80 13.64 15.12 -3.11
CA SER A 80 13.20 15.19 -1.71
C SER A 80 14.19 14.51 -0.76
N LYS A 81 14.70 13.33 -1.13
CA LYS A 81 15.75 12.63 -0.39
C LYS A 81 17.01 13.49 -0.27
N ALA A 82 17.53 14.01 -1.39
CA ALA A 82 18.73 14.85 -1.39
C ALA A 82 18.56 16.12 -0.55
N ASN A 83 17.39 16.76 -0.60
CA ASN A 83 17.10 17.96 0.17
C ASN A 83 17.02 17.67 1.67
N LYS A 84 16.37 16.58 2.07
CA LYS A 84 16.28 16.16 3.48
C LYS A 84 17.64 15.74 4.04
N GLU A 85 18.46 15.05 3.26
CA GLU A 85 19.83 14.69 3.64
C GLU A 85 20.70 15.95 3.87
N LYS A 86 20.60 16.95 2.99
CA LYS A 86 21.29 18.25 3.17
C LYS A 86 20.81 19.01 4.40
N ALA A 87 19.52 18.91 4.74
CA ALA A 87 18.92 19.54 5.92
C ALA A 87 19.18 18.76 7.23
N GLY A 88 19.81 17.58 7.17
CA GLY A 88 20.00 16.71 8.34
C GLY A 88 18.71 16.08 8.85
N GLU A 89 17.66 16.05 8.03
CA GLU A 89 16.35 15.51 8.39
C GLU A 89 16.19 14.04 7.97
N LYS A 90 15.37 13.28 8.71
CA LYS A 90 15.06 11.89 8.36
C LYS A 90 14.20 11.83 7.10
N PHE A 91 14.71 11.18 6.06
CA PHE A 91 13.94 10.86 4.87
C PHE A 91 13.12 9.57 5.06
N VAL A 92 11.83 9.63 4.75
CA VAL A 92 10.94 8.46 4.71
C VAL A 92 10.75 8.03 3.26
N PRO A 93 11.15 6.81 2.88
CA PRO A 93 11.03 6.30 1.51
C PRO A 93 9.57 5.95 1.18
N LEU A 94 9.24 5.88 -0.11
CA LEU A 94 7.86 5.71 -0.57
C LEU A 94 7.21 4.42 -0.04
N GLU A 95 7.98 3.34 0.05
CA GLU A 95 7.58 2.02 0.54
C GLU A 95 7.03 2.05 1.97
N LYS A 96 7.39 3.07 2.76
CA LYS A 96 6.97 3.23 4.16
C LYS A 96 5.82 4.21 4.33
N ARG A 97 5.24 4.75 3.24
CA ARG A 97 4.19 5.78 3.30
C ARG A 97 2.80 5.19 3.14
N GLU A 98 1.79 5.87 3.68
CA GLU A 98 0.39 5.40 3.68
C GLU A 98 -0.17 5.17 2.28
N ILE A 99 0.24 5.99 1.30
CA ILE A 99 -0.21 5.86 -0.09
C ILE A 99 0.06 4.48 -0.68
N VAL A 100 1.16 3.82 -0.32
CA VAL A 100 1.48 2.48 -0.83
C VAL A 100 0.51 1.43 -0.29
N ALA A 101 0.05 1.57 0.96
CA ALA A 101 -0.97 0.68 1.53
C ALA A 101 -2.34 0.85 0.84
N LEU A 102 -2.68 2.06 0.41
CA LEU A 102 -3.91 2.30 -0.35
C LEU A 102 -3.81 1.79 -1.79
N ILE A 103 -2.67 2.00 -2.45
CA ILE A 103 -2.43 1.44 -3.79
C ILE A 103 -2.53 -0.09 -3.73
N SER A 104 -1.92 -0.72 -2.73
CA SER A 104 -1.96 -2.19 -2.58
C SER A 104 -3.37 -2.73 -2.38
N TYR A 105 -4.20 -2.03 -1.60
CA TYR A 105 -5.60 -2.38 -1.40
C TYR A 105 -6.40 -2.23 -2.70
N LEU A 106 -6.29 -1.08 -3.37
CA LEU A 106 -7.04 -0.79 -4.60
C LEU A 106 -6.67 -1.75 -5.75
N GLN A 107 -5.39 -2.11 -5.89
CA GLN A 107 -4.92 -3.06 -6.91
C GLN A 107 -5.46 -4.48 -6.70
N ARG A 108 -5.87 -4.84 -5.47
CA ARG A 108 -6.45 -6.16 -5.17
C ARG A 108 -7.97 -6.20 -5.29
N LEU A 109 -8.64 -5.05 -5.34
CA LEU A 109 -10.09 -4.99 -5.47
C LEU A 109 -10.52 -5.60 -6.81
N GLY A 110 -11.21 -6.74 -6.75
CA GLY A 110 -11.78 -7.42 -7.92
C GLY A 110 -10.78 -8.23 -8.77
N THR A 111 -9.50 -8.30 -8.40
CA THR A 111 -8.51 -9.16 -9.09
C THR A 111 -8.48 -10.57 -8.52
N ASP A 112 -8.63 -10.70 -7.21
CA ASP A 112 -8.45 -11.98 -6.49
C ASP A 112 -9.51 -13.03 -6.89
N ILE A 113 -10.68 -12.58 -7.38
CA ILE A 113 -11.75 -13.48 -7.88
C ILE A 113 -11.39 -14.13 -9.22
N LYS A 114 -10.55 -13.49 -10.04
CA LYS A 114 -10.16 -14.00 -11.37
C LYS A 114 -9.15 -15.15 -11.30
N THR A 115 -8.53 -15.36 -10.14
CA THR A 115 -7.50 -16.38 -9.91
C THR A 115 -8.01 -17.64 -9.22
N THR A 116 -9.28 -17.68 -8.82
CA THR A 116 -9.94 -18.84 -8.22
C THR A 116 -10.70 -19.66 -9.26
N GLU A 117 -10.25 -20.88 -9.56
CA GLU A 117 -11.08 -21.87 -10.24
C GLU A 117 -12.28 -22.20 -9.36
N VAL A 118 -13.48 -21.81 -9.79
CA VAL A 118 -14.72 -22.17 -9.11
C VAL A 118 -15.00 -23.65 -9.39
N LYS A 119 -14.59 -24.53 -8.48
CA LYS A 119 -15.12 -25.90 -8.43
C LYS A 119 -16.52 -25.84 -7.87
N THR A 120 -17.51 -25.64 -8.72
CA THR A 120 -18.91 -25.88 -8.36
C THR A 120 -19.05 -27.35 -7.98
N ALA A 121 -19.50 -27.62 -6.76
CA ALA A 121 -19.99 -28.94 -6.40
C ALA A 121 -21.24 -29.20 -7.24
N SER A 122 -21.11 -30.02 -8.28
CA SER A 122 -22.25 -30.57 -8.98
C SER A 122 -22.91 -31.58 -8.04
N ASN A 123 -24.15 -31.28 -7.62
CA ASN A 123 -25.05 -32.23 -6.96
C ASN A 123 -25.49 -33.33 -7.93
#